data_AF-A0A1S9PA76-F1
#
_entry.id   AF-A0A1S9PA76-F1
#
_cell.length_a   1.000
_cell.length_b   1.000
_cell.length_c   1.000
_cell.angle_alpha   90.00
_cell.angle_beta   90.00
_cell.angle_gamma   90.00
#
_symmetry.space_group_name_H-M   'P 1'
#
loop_
_entity.id
_entity.type
_entity.pdbx_description
1 polymer ?
#
loop_
_entity_poly.entity_id
_entity_poly.type
_entity_poly.pdbx_seq_one_letter_code
_entity_poly.pdbx_strand_id
1 'polypeptide(L)'
;MEKNKYLLSLTKAQPVIYPGDVIHIPVESHDELFGIIKRIESKKLFSTEEDAAAFAITVKIFTEFIVRDRKTPLFRDFLPHMKKFLQELKSLVSQPANNPATPAGPSAERLPRS
;
A
#
# COMPACT_ATOMS: atom_id res chain seq x y z
N MET A 1 -2.06 -16.32 15.89
CA MET A 1 -2.14 -14.84 15.82
C MET A 1 -3.59 -14.46 15.65
N GLU A 2 -4.07 -13.54 16.46
CA GLU A 2 -5.40 -12.95 16.33
C GLU A 2 -5.49 -12.14 15.03
N LYS A 3 -6.65 -12.14 14.37
CA LYS A 3 -6.87 -11.34 13.16
C LYS A 3 -7.33 -9.94 13.54
N ASN A 4 -6.77 -8.93 12.90
CA ASN A 4 -7.28 -7.57 12.95
C ASN A 4 -8.59 -7.48 12.18
N LYS A 5 -9.54 -6.70 12.71
CA LYS A 5 -10.88 -6.51 12.13
C LYS A 5 -11.04 -5.06 11.71
N TYR A 6 -11.52 -4.87 10.49
CA TYR A 6 -11.74 -3.57 9.88
C TYR A 6 -13.13 -3.50 9.23
N LEU A 7 -13.65 -2.29 9.07
CA LEU A 7 -14.87 -2.03 8.31
C LEU A 7 -14.52 -1.08 7.16
N LEU A 8 -14.57 -1.59 5.92
CA LEU A 8 -14.45 -0.73 4.75
C LEU A 8 -15.82 -0.12 4.45
N SER A 9 -15.87 1.19 4.31
CA SER A 9 -17.09 1.91 3.91
C SER A 9 -16.83 2.59 2.57
N LEU A 10 -17.67 2.29 1.58
CA LEU A 10 -17.67 2.97 0.29
C LEU A 10 -18.95 3.79 0.18
N THR A 11 -18.79 5.09 -0.05
CA THR A 11 -19.90 6.05 -0.18
C THR A 11 -19.85 6.69 -1.56
N LYS A 12 -20.99 6.80 -2.25
CA LYS A 12 -21.06 7.54 -3.52
C LYS A 12 -20.83 9.03 -3.29
N ALA A 13 -19.90 9.61 -4.04
CA ALA A 13 -19.62 11.04 -4.00
C ALA A 13 -20.63 11.81 -4.88
N GLN A 14 -21.70 12.33 -4.26
CA GLN A 14 -22.73 13.22 -4.82
C GLN A 14 -23.56 12.68 -6.03
N PRO A 15 -24.84 13.12 -6.19
CA PRO A 15 -25.63 13.93 -5.27
C PRO A 15 -26.51 13.07 -4.34
N VAL A 16 -26.71 13.57 -3.10
CA VAL A 16 -27.57 13.04 -2.01
C VAL A 16 -27.25 11.61 -1.55
N ILE A 17 -26.85 11.48 -0.28
CA ILE A 17 -26.58 10.18 0.37
C ILE A 17 -27.93 9.53 0.73
N TYR A 18 -28.39 8.57 -0.08
CA TYR A 18 -29.43 7.63 0.35
C TYR A 18 -28.80 6.44 1.09
N PRO A 19 -29.53 5.72 1.95
CA PRO A 19 -29.01 4.52 2.62
C PRO A 19 -28.44 3.46 1.67
N GLY A 20 -28.89 3.41 0.40
CA GLY A 20 -28.35 2.52 -0.64
C GLY A 20 -27.05 3.01 -1.31
N ASP A 21 -26.55 4.19 -0.94
CA ASP A 21 -25.32 4.78 -1.49
C ASP A 21 -24.08 4.53 -0.63
N VAL A 22 -24.25 3.78 0.46
CA VAL A 22 -23.15 3.33 1.32
C VAL A 22 -23.12 1.81 1.33
N ILE A 23 -21.93 1.24 1.13
CA ILE A 23 -21.68 -0.19 1.30
C ILE A 23 -20.66 -0.36 2.42
N HIS A 24 -20.98 -1.22 3.38
CA HIS A 24 -20.09 -1.61 4.46
C HIS A 24 -19.61 -3.05 4.25
N ILE A 25 -18.30 -3.26 4.29
CA ILE A 25 -17.68 -4.57 4.07
C ILE A 25 -16.79 -4.89 5.28
N PRO A 26 -17.14 -5.90 6.10
CA PRO A 26 -16.26 -6.37 7.15
C PRO A 26 -15.04 -7.07 6.52
N VAL A 27 -13.85 -6.70 6.98
CA VAL A 27 -12.58 -7.25 6.50
C VAL A 27 -11.79 -7.77 7.69
N GLU A 28 -11.29 -9.00 7.57
CA GLU A 28 -10.33 -9.57 8.52
C GLU A 28 -8.95 -9.64 7.86
N SER A 29 -7.92 -9.23 8.60
CA SER A 29 -6.54 -9.26 8.11
C SER A 29 -5.63 -9.79 9.21
N HIS A 30 -4.72 -10.70 8.85
CA HIS A 30 -3.63 -11.12 9.75
C HIS A 30 -2.58 -10.03 9.98
N ASP A 31 -2.52 -9.06 9.06
CA ASP A 31 -1.58 -7.94 9.12
C ASP A 31 -2.28 -6.68 9.66
N GLU A 32 -1.50 -5.77 10.24
CA GLU A 32 -1.99 -4.47 10.69
C GLU A 32 -2.00 -3.49 9.49
N LEU A 33 -3.20 -3.19 8.97
CA LEU A 33 -3.40 -2.45 7.73
C LEU A 33 -2.85 -1.02 7.77
N PHE A 34 -3.00 -0.29 8.88
CA PHE A 34 -2.53 1.10 8.97
C PHE A 34 -1.00 1.17 8.91
N GLY A 35 -0.32 0.20 9.51
CA GLY A 35 1.12 0.05 9.43
C GLY A 35 1.59 -0.30 8.02
N ILE A 36 0.83 -1.11 7.28
CA ILE A 36 1.11 -1.36 5.85
C ILE A 36 0.95 -0.07 5.03
N ILE A 37 -0.15 0.66 5.22
CA ILE A 37 -0.43 1.92 4.53
C ILE A 37 0.74 2.90 4.75
N LYS A 38 1.11 3.15 6.01
CA LYS A 38 2.24 4.02 6.37
C LYS A 38 3.57 3.58 5.73
N ARG A 39 3.83 2.28 5.67
CA ARG A 39 5.05 1.75 5.02
C ARG A 39 5.02 2.04 3.53
N ILE A 40 3.89 1.85 2.85
CA ILE A 40 3.77 2.11 1.41
C ILE A 40 3.85 3.60 1.11
N GLU A 41 3.17 4.46 1.88
CA GLU A 41 3.27 5.92 1.78
C GLU A 41 4.73 6.39 1.93
N SER A 42 5.46 5.86 2.92
CA SER A 42 6.87 6.23 3.18
C SER A 42 7.80 5.94 2.00
N LYS A 43 7.40 5.05 1.09
CA LYS A 43 8.18 4.67 -0.08
C LYS A 43 7.98 5.60 -1.27
N LYS A 44 6.99 6.50 -1.21
CA LYS A 44 6.68 7.46 -2.29
C LYS A 44 6.56 6.79 -3.67
N LEU A 45 5.93 5.60 -3.69
CA LEU A 45 5.70 4.84 -4.93
C LEU A 45 4.61 5.48 -5.80
N PHE A 46 3.78 6.34 -5.22
CA PHE A 46 2.64 7.00 -5.85
C PHE A 46 2.74 8.52 -5.66
N SER A 47 1.98 9.25 -6.48
CA SER A 47 1.94 10.72 -6.48
C SER A 47 1.26 11.28 -5.23
N THR A 48 0.30 10.55 -4.66
CA THR A 48 -0.50 10.97 -3.50
C THR A 48 -0.51 9.90 -2.41
N GLU A 49 -0.76 10.33 -1.17
CA GLU A 49 -0.93 9.42 -0.04
C GLU A 49 -2.22 8.61 -0.20
N GLU A 50 -3.26 9.21 -0.79
CA GLU A 50 -4.52 8.54 -1.09
C GLU A 50 -4.33 7.36 -2.06
N ASP A 51 -3.51 7.51 -3.11
CA ASP A 51 -3.20 6.44 -4.06
C ASP A 51 -2.41 5.32 -3.37
N ALA A 52 -1.47 5.68 -2.50
CA ALA A 52 -0.69 4.73 -1.71
C ALA A 52 -1.58 3.91 -0.75
N ALA A 53 -2.49 4.58 -0.05
CA ALA A 53 -3.46 3.94 0.84
C ALA A 53 -4.44 3.06 0.06
N ALA A 54 -5.00 3.55 -1.04
CA ALA A 54 -5.90 2.79 -1.91
C ALA A 54 -5.22 1.53 -2.46
N PHE A 55 -3.97 1.63 -2.90
CA PHE A 55 -3.18 0.50 -3.35
C PHE A 55 -2.96 -0.53 -2.23
N ALA A 56 -2.53 -0.06 -1.05
CA ALA A 56 -2.29 -0.92 0.12
C ALA A 56 -3.54 -1.74 0.50
N ILE A 57 -4.68 -1.06 0.59
CA ILE A 57 -5.97 -1.65 0.93
C ILE A 57 -6.40 -2.65 -0.16
N THR A 58 -6.30 -2.26 -1.43
CA THR A 58 -6.69 -3.10 -2.58
C THR A 58 -5.87 -4.38 -2.64
N VAL A 59 -4.54 -4.29 -2.50
CA VAL A 59 -3.66 -5.47 -2.50
C VAL A 59 -4.02 -6.39 -1.34
N LYS A 60 -4.24 -5.85 -0.14
CA LYS A 60 -4.60 -6.70 1.01
C LYS A 60 -5.94 -7.40 0.78
N ILE A 61 -6.97 -6.68 0.40
CA ILE A 61 -8.32 -7.24 0.22
C ILE A 61 -8.32 -8.26 -0.94
N PHE A 62 -7.69 -7.93 -2.07
CA PHE A 62 -7.65 -8.79 -3.24
C PHE A 62 -6.91 -10.11 -2.96
N THR A 63 -5.81 -10.06 -2.20
CA THR A 63 -5.07 -11.26 -1.84
C THR A 63 -5.85 -12.20 -0.92
N GLU A 64 -6.65 -11.67 0.01
CA GLU A 64 -7.55 -12.49 0.85
C GLU A 64 -8.60 -13.22 -0.01
N PHE A 65 -9.20 -12.56 -1.00
CA PHE A 65 -10.13 -13.19 -1.94
C PHE A 65 -9.46 -14.32 -2.74
N ILE A 66 -8.27 -14.07 -3.27
CA ILE A 66 -7.49 -15.07 -4.02
C ILE A 66 -7.18 -16.29 -3.13
N VAL A 67 -6.79 -16.08 -1.87
CA VAL A 67 -6.44 -17.17 -0.94
C VAL A 67 -7.67 -17.99 -0.54
N ARG A 68 -8.80 -17.32 -0.30
CA ARG A 68 -10.09 -17.95 0.05
C ARG A 68 -10.61 -18.82 -1.09
N ASP A 69 -10.58 -18.28 -2.31
CA ASP A 69 -11.16 -18.90 -3.50
C ASP A 69 -10.08 -19.56 -4.39
N ARG A 70 -8.93 -19.91 -3.82
CA ARG A 70 -7.70 -20.37 -4.52
C ARG A 70 -7.87 -21.56 -5.47
N LYS A 71 -8.94 -22.33 -5.34
CA LYS A 71 -9.24 -23.51 -6.18
C LYS A 71 -10.01 -23.15 -7.45
N THR A 72 -10.57 -21.95 -7.54
CA THR A 72 -11.27 -21.47 -8.74
C THR A 72 -10.26 -21.39 -9.90
N PRO A 73 -10.62 -21.87 -11.12
CA PRO A 73 -9.70 -21.88 -12.26
C PRO A 73 -9.01 -20.52 -12.52
N LEU A 74 -9.78 -19.42 -12.39
CA LEU A 74 -9.27 -18.06 -12.53
C LEU A 74 -8.10 -17.75 -11.57
N PHE A 75 -8.23 -18.12 -10.29
CA PHE A 75 -7.21 -17.84 -9.29
C PHE A 75 -6.09 -18.86 -9.29
N ARG A 76 -6.37 -20.13 -9.58
CA ARG A 76 -5.36 -21.19 -9.64
C ARG A 76 -4.19 -20.81 -10.56
N ASP A 77 -4.52 -20.35 -11.76
CA ASP A 77 -3.52 -20.04 -12.79
C ASP A 77 -2.89 -18.64 -12.53
N PHE A 78 -3.56 -17.75 -11.80
CA PHE A 78 -3.06 -16.43 -11.42
C PHE A 78 -2.18 -16.42 -10.16
N LEU A 79 -2.38 -17.37 -9.24
CA LEU A 79 -1.68 -17.46 -7.95
C LEU A 79 -0.15 -17.38 -8.04
N PRO A 80 0.53 -18.07 -8.98
CA PRO A 80 1.99 -17.97 -9.11
C PRO A 80 2.45 -16.54 -9.43
N HIS A 81 1.70 -15.84 -10.28
CA HIS A 81 1.99 -14.46 -10.65
C HIS A 81 1.73 -13.50 -9.49
N MET A 82 0.61 -13.68 -8.79
CA MET A 82 0.30 -12.92 -7.57
C MET A 82 1.38 -13.12 -6.50
N LYS A 83 1.84 -14.35 -6.29
CA LYS A 83 2.92 -14.64 -5.33
C LYS A 83 4.21 -13.91 -5.68
N LYS A 84 4.62 -13.94 -6.96
CA LYS A 84 5.80 -13.22 -7.44
C LYS A 84 5.66 -11.70 -7.21
N PHE A 85 4.52 -11.13 -7.59
CA PHE A 85 4.22 -9.71 -7.37
C PHE A 85 4.33 -9.32 -5.88
N LEU A 86 3.75 -10.11 -4.97
CA LEU A 86 3.82 -9.83 -3.54
C LEU A 86 5.24 -9.95 -2.97
N GLN A 87 6.08 -10.83 -3.52
CA GLN A 87 7.49 -10.93 -3.12
C GLN A 87 8.26 -9.67 -3.52
N GLU A 88 8.08 -9.21 -4.75
CA GLU A 88 8.67 -7.96 -5.24
C GLU A 88 8.19 -6.77 -4.41
N LEU A 89 6.87 -6.65 -4.18
CA LEU A 89 6.30 -5.60 -3.33
C LEU A 89 6.90 -5.62 -1.93
N LYS A 90 7.00 -6.80 -1.30
CA LYS A 90 7.60 -6.96 0.03
C LYS A 90 9.06 -6.50 0.06
N SER A 91 9.84 -6.80 -0.98
CA SER A 91 11.24 -6.35 -1.04
C SER A 91 11.36 -4.83 -1.08
N LEU A 92 10.44 -4.14 -1.77
CA LEU A 92 10.40 -2.68 -1.85
C LEU A 92 10.04 -2.04 -0.50
N VAL A 93 9.03 -2.60 0.19
CA VAL A 93 8.53 -2.03 1.45
C VAL A 93 9.34 -2.45 2.70
N SER A 94 10.08 -3.56 2.66
CA SER A 94 10.83 -4.08 3.81
C SER A 94 12.23 -3.49 3.98
N GLN A 95 12.79 -2.85 2.95
CA GLN A 95 14.05 -2.14 3.08
C GLN A 95 13.84 -0.85 3.90
N PRO A 96 14.72 -0.46 4.83
CA PRO A 96 14.74 0.91 5.34
C PRO A 96 14.99 1.89 4.17
N ALA A 97 14.48 3.12 4.25
CA ALA A 97 14.71 4.14 3.22
C ALA A 97 16.22 4.35 3.04
N ASN A 98 16.77 3.87 1.92
CA ASN A 98 18.18 4.02 1.61
C ASN A 98 18.37 5.44 1.05
N ASN A 99 18.68 6.41 1.91
CA ASN A 99 19.07 7.75 1.51
C ASN A 99 20.58 7.79 1.29
N PRO A 100 21.07 8.14 0.09
CA PRO A 100 22.32 8.88 -0.05
C PRO A 100 21.99 10.25 -0.65
N ALA A 101 21.51 11.15 0.20
CA ALA A 101 21.61 12.58 -0.07
C ALA A 101 22.50 13.18 1.01
N THR A 102 23.80 12.98 0.85
CA THR A 102 24.80 13.80 1.53
C THR A 102 24.58 15.25 1.09
N PRO A 103 24.35 16.21 1.99
CA PRO A 103 24.38 17.61 1.62
C PRO A 103 25.83 17.94 1.29
N ALA A 104 26.12 18.26 0.03
CA ALA A 104 27.36 18.92 -0.32
C ALA A 104 27.46 20.18 0.53
N GLY A 105 28.45 20.21 1.43
CA GLY A 105 28.70 21.34 2.31
C GLY A 105 28.94 22.63 1.52
N PRO A 106 28.75 23.80 2.15
CA PRO A 106 28.87 25.07 1.47
C PRO A 106 30.30 25.25 0.95
N SER A 107 30.42 25.53 -0.35
CA SER A 107 31.64 26.01 -0.98
C SER A 107 32.07 27.32 -0.33
N ALA A 108 32.89 27.22 0.71
CA ALA A 108 33.60 28.35 1.29
C ALA A 108 34.65 28.83 0.28
N GLU A 109 34.40 30.00 -0.28
CA GLU A 109 35.35 31.10 -0.37
C GLU A 109 36.78 30.74 -0.81
N ARG A 110 37.04 30.84 -2.13
CA ARG A 110 38.37 31.17 -2.64
C ARG A 110 38.33 32.58 -3.21
N LEU A 111 38.69 33.55 -2.37
CA LEU A 111 39.12 34.87 -2.80
C LEU A 111 40.59 34.77 -3.26
N PRO A 112 40.98 35.32 -4.42
CA PRO A 112 42.37 35.26 -4.88
C PRO A 112 43.27 36.15 -4.02
N ARG A 113 44.45 35.63 -3.67
CA ARG A 113 45.56 36.43 -3.11
C ARG A 113 46.28 37.13 -4.26
N SER A 114 46.43 38.45 -4.07
CA SER A 114 47.51 39.36 -4.50
C SER A 114 47.91 39.37 -5.97
#